data_AF-A0A7C1BWQ3-F1
#
_entry.id   AF-A0A7C1BWQ3-F1
#
_cell.length_a   1.000
_cell.length_b   1.000
_cell.length_c   1.000
_cell.angle_alpha   90.00
_cell.angle_beta   90.00
_cell.angle_gamma   90.00
#
_symmetry.space_group_name_H-M   'P 1'
#
loop_
_entity.id
_entity.type
_entity.pdbx_description
1 polymer ?
#
loop_
_entity_poly.entity_id
_entity_poly.type
_entity_poly.pdbx_seq_one_letter_code
_entity_poly.pdbx_strand_id
1 'polypeptide(L)'
;MNFNNITIIGVGLIGSSFALALKERGFKGSITGVGRREEYLARAKEKGIIDRYATVYEEGVKDADLIILASPVGQFEQIINRIGSSIKKGAIVTDVGSVKADIIKKIEPLMPEGVSFVGGHPIAGKECPGFDAAIPDLFKNAKCIITPSYNTDKDALQKVRDLWETVEARIVLMSPEEHDMIFAAVSHLPHVVAYALVNSITEMKDGILDNGGKGLKDMTRIALSPTELWRDICACN
;
A
#
# COMPACT_ATOMS: atom_id res chain seq x y z
N MET A 1 2.88 1.92 21.24
CA MET A 1 3.03 1.04 20.06
C MET A 1 4.05 -0.05 20.40
N ASN A 2 3.71 -1.34 20.24
CA ASN A 2 4.55 -2.45 20.73
C ASN A 2 5.13 -3.29 19.56
N PHE A 3 5.74 -2.61 18.59
CA PHE A 3 6.51 -3.24 17.52
C PHE A 3 7.97 -2.83 17.66
N ASN A 4 8.90 -3.78 17.56
CA ASN A 4 10.33 -3.48 17.58
C ASN A 4 10.93 -3.60 16.18
N ASN A 5 10.44 -4.53 15.36
CA ASN A 5 10.90 -4.73 14.00
C ASN A 5 9.71 -4.64 13.02
N ILE A 6 9.77 -3.68 12.10
CA ILE A 6 8.79 -3.51 11.02
C ILE A 6 9.47 -3.82 9.70
N THR A 7 8.85 -4.66 8.89
CA THR A 7 9.27 -4.91 7.51
C THR A 7 8.28 -4.29 6.53
N ILE A 8 8.78 -3.51 5.58
CA ILE A 8 7.99 -2.92 4.50
C ILE A 8 8.38 -3.58 3.18
N ILE A 9 7.48 -4.38 2.63
CA ILE A 9 7.66 -5.03 1.33
C ILE A 9 7.15 -4.09 0.26
N GLY A 10 8.07 -3.42 -0.44
CA GLY A 10 7.76 -2.35 -1.39
C GLY A 10 8.08 -0.96 -0.84
N VAL A 11 9.33 -0.52 -1.05
CA VAL A 11 9.82 0.81 -0.65
C VAL A 11 9.49 1.84 -1.74
N GLY A 12 8.19 2.00 -2.02
CA GLY A 12 7.63 2.99 -2.94
C GLY A 12 7.18 4.27 -2.21
N LEU A 13 6.28 5.05 -2.82
CA LEU A 13 5.71 6.27 -2.21
C LEU A 13 5.07 5.96 -0.85
N ILE A 14 4.11 5.03 -0.81
CA ILE A 14 3.32 4.74 0.40
C ILE A 14 4.20 4.14 1.49
N GLY A 15 4.94 3.05 1.19
CA GLY A 15 5.81 2.39 2.16
C GLY A 15 6.88 3.33 2.74
N SER A 16 7.50 4.17 1.89
CA SER A 16 8.51 5.13 2.35
C SER A 16 7.92 6.27 3.17
N SER A 17 6.76 6.81 2.75
CA SER A 17 6.04 7.83 3.52
C SER A 17 5.65 7.30 4.89
N PHE A 18 5.24 6.04 4.96
CA PHE A 18 4.86 5.39 6.21
C PHE A 18 6.06 5.22 7.15
N ALA A 19 7.20 4.78 6.61
CA ALA A 19 8.44 4.67 7.38
C ALA A 19 8.89 6.02 7.95
N LEU A 20 8.89 7.08 7.12
CA LEU A 20 9.22 8.44 7.54
C LEU A 20 8.26 8.96 8.60
N ALA A 21 6.95 8.77 8.39
CA ALA A 21 5.93 9.17 9.34
C ALA A 21 6.20 8.53 10.71
N LEU A 22 6.38 7.21 10.79
CA LEU A 22 6.66 6.54 12.07
C LEU A 22 7.92 7.08 12.77
N LYS A 23 9.00 7.29 12.02
CA LYS A 23 10.26 7.82 12.58
C LYS A 23 10.06 9.21 13.17
N GLU A 24 9.37 10.10 12.46
CA GLU A 24 9.07 11.45 12.96
C GLU A 24 8.16 11.45 14.19
N ARG A 25 7.24 10.48 14.31
CA ARG A 25 6.40 10.30 15.51
C ARG A 25 7.09 9.47 16.59
N GLY A 26 8.42 9.33 16.50
CA GLY A 26 9.26 8.83 17.60
C GLY A 26 9.35 7.31 17.69
N PHE A 27 9.00 6.56 16.64
CA PHE A 27 9.24 5.12 16.59
C PHE A 27 10.74 4.81 16.82
N LYS A 28 11.03 3.93 17.79
CA LYS A 28 12.40 3.58 18.21
C LYS A 28 12.88 2.22 17.73
N GLY A 29 12.00 1.45 17.08
CA GLY A 29 12.35 0.16 16.51
C GLY A 29 13.15 0.29 15.21
N SER A 30 13.37 -0.85 14.55
CA SER A 30 14.04 -0.95 13.26
C SER A 30 13.02 -1.14 12.14
N ILE A 31 13.23 -0.46 11.01
CA ILE A 31 12.46 -0.62 9.78
C ILE A 31 13.34 -1.25 8.71
N THR A 32 12.93 -2.43 8.22
CA THR A 32 13.59 -3.14 7.11
C THR A 32 12.79 -2.95 5.83
N GLY A 33 13.42 -2.40 4.79
CA GLY A 33 12.84 -2.34 3.45
C GLY A 33 13.15 -3.58 2.63
N VAL A 34 12.15 -4.17 1.98
CA VAL A 34 12.32 -5.35 1.12
C VAL A 34 11.87 -5.04 -0.30
N GLY A 35 12.67 -5.43 -1.28
CA GLY A 35 12.38 -5.21 -2.69
C GLY A 35 13.44 -5.78 -3.62
N ARG A 36 13.21 -5.70 -4.94
CA ARG A 36 14.07 -6.34 -5.95
C ARG A 36 15.26 -5.49 -6.40
N ARG A 37 15.15 -4.16 -6.29
CA ARG A 37 16.17 -3.21 -6.77
C ARG A 37 17.05 -2.77 -5.61
N GLU A 38 18.21 -3.40 -5.47
CA GLU A 38 19.16 -3.11 -4.39
C GLU A 38 19.58 -1.64 -4.37
N GLU A 39 19.88 -1.07 -5.54
CA GLU A 39 20.23 0.35 -5.70
C GLU A 39 19.18 1.29 -5.07
N TYR A 40 17.89 0.96 -5.17
CA TYR A 40 16.81 1.79 -4.63
C TYR A 40 16.69 1.64 -3.12
N LEU A 41 16.90 0.43 -2.62
CA LEU A 41 16.91 0.13 -1.19
C LEU A 41 18.10 0.78 -0.49
N ALA A 42 19.29 0.72 -1.09
CA ALA A 42 20.50 1.38 -0.58
C ALA A 42 20.28 2.89 -0.46
N ARG A 43 19.75 3.54 -1.51
CA ARG A 43 19.42 4.97 -1.48
C ARG A 43 18.35 5.31 -0.43
N ALA A 44 17.32 4.48 -0.26
CA ALA A 44 16.31 4.68 0.77
C ALA A 44 16.91 4.59 2.19
N LYS A 45 17.87 3.68 2.40
CA LYS A 45 18.63 3.57 3.65
C LYS A 45 19.53 4.79 3.89
N GLU A 46 20.27 5.24 2.88
CA GLU A 46 21.11 6.44 2.96
C GLU A 46 20.30 7.69 3.34
N LYS A 47 19.07 7.78 2.83
CA LYS A 47 18.12 8.86 3.18
C LYS A 47 17.46 8.69 4.55
N GLY A 48 17.78 7.62 5.29
CA GLY A 48 17.20 7.34 6.60
C GLY A 48 15.72 6.94 6.55
N ILE A 49 15.16 6.60 5.38
CA ILE A 49 13.77 6.13 5.25
C ILE A 49 13.64 4.77 5.95
N ILE A 50 14.57 3.86 5.66
CA ILE A 50 14.67 2.53 6.26
C ILE A 50 16.01 2.39 6.99
N ASP A 51 16.10 1.49 7.96
CA ASP A 51 17.33 1.26 8.74
C ASP A 51 18.15 0.11 8.14
N ARG A 52 17.46 -0.87 7.57
CA ARG A 52 18.03 -2.06 6.93
C ARG A 52 17.31 -2.34 5.63
N TYR A 53 17.91 -3.15 4.76
CA TYR A 53 17.24 -3.67 3.59
C TYR A 53 17.62 -5.10 3.30
N ALA A 54 16.75 -5.81 2.58
CA ALA A 54 17.00 -7.14 2.04
C ALA A 54 16.42 -7.26 0.63
N THR A 55 17.14 -7.97 -0.25
CA THR A 55 16.68 -8.33 -1.60
C THR A 55 16.06 -9.73 -1.64
N VAL A 56 16.40 -10.57 -0.66
CA VAL A 56 15.75 -11.85 -0.38
C VAL A 56 14.60 -11.61 0.59
N TYR A 57 13.39 -11.96 0.17
CA TYR A 57 12.17 -11.60 0.91
C TYR A 57 12.08 -12.35 2.24
N GLU A 58 12.46 -13.62 2.21
CA GLU A 58 12.50 -14.55 3.33
C GLU A 58 13.40 -14.05 4.46
N GLU A 59 14.58 -13.53 4.11
CA GLU A 59 15.51 -12.92 5.06
C GLU A 59 14.94 -11.63 5.67
N GLY A 60 14.29 -10.81 4.84
CA GLY A 60 13.75 -9.52 5.25
C GLY A 60 12.59 -9.59 6.24
N VAL A 61 11.91 -10.74 6.38
CA VAL A 61 10.74 -10.90 7.26
C VAL A 61 11.02 -11.68 8.55
N LYS A 62 12.19 -12.32 8.65
CA LYS A 62 12.49 -13.32 9.69
C LYS A 62 12.28 -12.82 11.13
N ASP A 63 12.65 -11.58 11.40
CA ASP A 63 12.58 -10.97 12.73
C ASP A 63 11.43 -9.97 12.89
N ALA A 64 10.57 -9.84 11.87
CA ALA A 64 9.52 -8.83 11.82
C ALA A 64 8.39 -9.14 12.82
N ASP A 65 8.02 -8.14 13.62
CA ASP A 65 6.79 -8.17 14.43
C ASP A 65 5.59 -7.69 13.62
N LEU A 66 5.85 -6.84 12.63
CA LEU A 66 4.87 -6.30 11.68
C LEU A 66 5.44 -6.34 10.27
N ILE A 67 4.66 -6.84 9.32
CA ILE A 67 4.97 -6.84 7.88
C ILE A 67 3.91 -6.02 7.17
N ILE A 68 4.32 -5.04 6.38
CA ILE A 68 3.46 -4.16 5.58
C ILE A 68 3.67 -4.47 4.10
N LEU A 69 2.62 -4.95 3.44
CA LEU A 69 2.60 -5.17 2.01
C LEU A 69 2.29 -3.85 1.29
N ALA A 70 3.33 -3.22 0.74
CA ALA A 70 3.27 -1.97 -0.01
C ALA A 70 3.73 -2.12 -1.47
N SER A 71 3.73 -3.35 -1.98
CA SER A 71 3.86 -3.69 -3.40
C SER A 71 2.50 -3.56 -4.12
N PRO A 72 2.47 -3.68 -5.46
CA PRO A 72 1.19 -3.84 -6.17
C PRO A 72 0.38 -5.03 -5.64
N VAL A 73 -0.94 -4.83 -5.53
CA VAL A 73 -1.88 -5.80 -4.92
C VAL A 73 -1.86 -7.17 -5.61
N GLY A 74 -1.66 -7.20 -6.93
CA GLY A 74 -1.55 -8.44 -7.70
C GLY A 74 -0.35 -9.32 -7.32
N GLN A 75 0.60 -8.81 -6.52
CA GLN A 75 1.76 -9.57 -6.06
C GLN A 75 1.60 -10.16 -4.66
N PHE A 76 0.56 -9.78 -3.90
CA PHE A 76 0.46 -10.15 -2.49
C PHE A 76 0.41 -11.66 -2.27
N GLU A 77 -0.41 -12.38 -3.02
CA GLU A 77 -0.52 -13.84 -2.94
C GLU A 77 0.84 -14.53 -3.18
N GLN A 78 1.58 -14.11 -4.22
CA GLN A 78 2.90 -14.64 -4.52
C GLN A 78 3.91 -14.33 -3.41
N ILE A 79 3.86 -13.10 -2.86
CA ILE A 79 4.74 -12.69 -1.77
C ILE A 79 4.46 -13.52 -0.53
N ILE A 80 3.20 -13.68 -0.12
CA ILE A 80 2.82 -14.46 1.05
C ILE A 80 3.24 -15.92 0.92
N ASN A 81 2.97 -16.56 -0.22
CA ASN A 81 3.43 -17.93 -0.49
C ASN A 81 4.95 -18.08 -0.36
N ARG A 82 5.70 -17.06 -0.79
CA ARG A 82 7.15 -17.05 -0.70
C ARG A 82 7.66 -16.88 0.73
N ILE A 83 7.07 -15.98 1.51
CA ILE A 83 7.60 -15.62 2.83
C ILE A 83 7.01 -16.43 3.98
N GLY A 84 5.89 -17.14 3.77
CA GLY A 84 5.08 -17.74 4.84
C GLY A 84 5.87 -18.55 5.86
N SER A 85 6.78 -19.43 5.42
CA SER A 85 7.61 -20.26 6.30
C SER A 85 8.68 -19.49 7.09
N SER A 86 8.94 -18.24 6.71
CA SER A 86 9.94 -17.36 7.34
C SER A 86 9.31 -16.31 8.26
N ILE A 87 7.98 -16.17 8.27
CA ILE A 87 7.30 -15.22 9.15
C ILE A 87 7.39 -15.71 10.59
N LYS A 88 7.80 -14.80 11.49
CA LYS A 88 7.84 -15.03 12.93
C LYS A 88 6.43 -15.33 13.47
N LYS A 89 6.29 -16.37 14.31
CA LYS A 89 5.03 -16.65 15.03
C LYS A 89 4.61 -15.45 15.88
N GLY A 90 3.35 -15.07 15.80
CA GLY A 90 2.79 -13.90 16.49
C GLY A 90 2.98 -12.57 15.75
N ALA A 91 3.61 -12.57 14.57
CA ALA A 91 3.70 -11.39 13.73
C ALA A 91 2.32 -11.01 13.16
N ILE A 92 2.19 -9.72 12.81
CA ILE A 92 1.02 -9.19 12.11
C ILE A 92 1.43 -8.85 10.68
N VAL A 93 0.61 -9.26 9.72
CA VAL A 93 0.71 -8.84 8.33
C VAL A 93 -0.43 -7.87 8.05
N THR A 94 -0.11 -6.73 7.44
CA THR A 94 -1.09 -5.76 6.95
C THR A 94 -0.71 -5.29 5.56
N ASP A 95 -1.58 -4.53 4.90
CA ASP A 95 -1.35 -4.02 3.56
C ASP A 95 -1.78 -2.55 3.43
N VAL A 96 -1.46 -1.98 2.28
CA VAL A 96 -1.89 -0.63 1.88
C VAL A 96 -2.57 -0.62 0.51
N GLY A 97 -3.06 -1.78 0.06
CA GLY A 97 -3.63 -1.98 -1.27
C GLY A 97 -4.95 -1.23 -1.47
N SER A 98 -5.28 -0.93 -2.72
CA SER A 98 -6.52 -0.19 -3.05
C SER A 98 -7.75 -1.06 -3.28
N VAL A 99 -7.60 -2.40 -3.23
CA VAL A 99 -8.68 -3.40 -3.37
C VAL A 99 -8.55 -4.42 -2.23
N LYS A 100 -9.67 -4.99 -1.75
CA LYS A 100 -9.70 -5.73 -0.48
C LYS A 100 -10.36 -7.10 -0.58
N ALA A 101 -11.61 -7.22 -1.01
CA ALA A 101 -12.40 -8.45 -0.87
C ALA A 101 -11.72 -9.68 -1.48
N ASP A 102 -11.39 -9.63 -2.77
CA ASP A 102 -10.74 -10.75 -3.47
C ASP A 102 -9.33 -11.04 -2.94
N ILE A 103 -8.58 -9.99 -2.60
CA ILE A 103 -7.22 -10.10 -2.06
C ILE A 103 -7.23 -10.79 -0.69
N ILE A 104 -8.08 -10.33 0.23
CA ILE A 104 -8.20 -10.90 1.58
C ILE A 104 -8.59 -12.37 1.50
N LYS A 105 -9.58 -12.70 0.66
CA LYS A 105 -10.02 -14.08 0.41
C LYS A 105 -8.87 -14.99 -0.06
N LYS A 106 -7.93 -14.48 -0.84
CA LYS A 106 -6.77 -15.24 -1.35
C LYS A 106 -5.64 -15.37 -0.33
N ILE A 107 -5.33 -14.31 0.41
CA ILE A 107 -4.14 -14.28 1.29
C ILE A 107 -4.41 -14.80 2.69
N GLU A 108 -5.61 -14.62 3.22
CA GLU A 108 -5.94 -15.01 4.60
C GLU A 108 -5.77 -16.53 4.83
N PRO A 109 -6.21 -17.43 3.92
CA PRO A 109 -5.96 -18.87 4.05
C PRO A 109 -4.48 -19.27 3.97
N LEU A 110 -3.61 -18.39 3.47
CA LEU A 110 -2.18 -18.63 3.32
C LEU A 110 -1.38 -18.16 4.55
N MET A 111 -2.04 -17.55 5.54
CA MET A 111 -1.35 -17.10 6.75
C MET A 111 -0.84 -18.30 7.56
N PRO A 112 0.44 -18.30 7.98
CA PRO A 112 0.97 -19.32 8.87
C PRO A 112 0.24 -19.36 10.22
N GLU A 113 0.29 -20.50 10.89
CA GLU A 113 -0.32 -20.65 12.21
C GLU A 113 0.22 -19.61 13.22
N GLY A 114 -0.69 -18.88 13.86
CA GLY A 114 -0.34 -17.84 14.82
C GLY A 114 0.15 -16.53 14.21
N VAL A 115 0.00 -16.33 12.90
CA VAL A 115 0.19 -15.05 12.21
C VAL A 115 -1.18 -14.47 11.88
N SER A 116 -1.40 -13.19 12.19
CA SER A 116 -2.66 -12.51 11.91
C SER A 116 -2.54 -11.61 10.68
N PHE A 117 -3.56 -11.59 9.84
CA PHE A 117 -3.69 -10.62 8.76
C PHE A 117 -4.74 -9.55 9.10
N VAL A 118 -4.44 -8.29 8.81
CA VAL A 118 -5.39 -7.16 8.96
C VAL A 118 -5.30 -6.28 7.72
N GLY A 119 -6.38 -6.24 6.92
CA GLY A 119 -6.40 -5.46 5.68
C GLY A 119 -6.44 -3.95 5.91
N GLY A 120 -5.67 -3.20 5.12
CA GLY A 120 -5.55 -1.74 5.23
C GLY A 120 -5.57 -1.04 3.87
N HIS A 121 -6.10 0.18 3.84
CA HIS A 121 -6.06 1.08 2.69
C HIS A 121 -5.98 2.54 3.16
N PRO A 122 -4.80 3.15 3.20
CA PRO A 122 -4.68 4.59 3.40
C PRO A 122 -5.18 5.32 2.15
N ILE A 123 -6.19 6.18 2.32
CA ILE A 123 -6.72 7.03 1.25
C ILE A 123 -5.85 8.27 1.14
N ALA A 124 -4.62 8.02 0.69
CA ALA A 124 -3.58 9.01 0.48
C ALA A 124 -2.68 8.55 -0.66
N GLY A 125 -2.18 9.50 -1.44
CA GLY A 125 -1.34 9.20 -2.58
C GLY A 125 -1.10 10.44 -3.42
N LYS A 126 -0.13 10.32 -4.32
CA LYS A 126 0.16 11.30 -5.38
C LYS A 126 0.42 10.54 -6.67
N GLU A 127 0.31 11.26 -7.78
CA GLU A 127 0.54 10.69 -9.11
C GLU A 127 2.04 10.41 -9.35
N CYS A 128 2.93 10.88 -8.47
CA CYS A 128 4.38 10.67 -8.56
C CYS A 128 4.81 9.37 -7.85
N PRO A 129 5.36 8.38 -8.58
CA PRO A 129 5.83 7.14 -7.98
C PRO A 129 7.21 7.30 -7.32
N GLY A 130 7.57 6.32 -6.48
CA GLY A 130 8.94 6.15 -5.93
C GLY A 130 9.16 6.73 -4.54
N PHE A 131 10.23 6.28 -3.89
CA PHE A 131 10.60 6.72 -2.53
C PHE A 131 11.10 8.16 -2.47
N ASP A 132 11.63 8.70 -3.58
CA ASP A 132 12.06 10.10 -3.66
C ASP A 132 10.88 11.09 -3.48
N ALA A 133 9.66 10.63 -3.74
CA ALA A 133 8.43 11.40 -3.55
C ALA A 133 7.78 11.19 -2.16
N ALA A 134 8.45 10.49 -1.25
CA ALA A 134 7.91 10.19 0.08
C ALA A 134 7.64 11.45 0.91
N ILE A 135 6.51 11.47 1.62
CA ILE A 135 6.06 12.62 2.41
C ILE A 135 5.76 12.12 3.84
N PRO A 136 6.47 12.62 4.87
CA PRO A 136 6.23 12.17 6.24
C PRO A 136 4.81 12.44 6.74
N ASP A 137 4.21 13.57 6.32
CA ASP A 137 2.85 13.96 6.68
C ASP A 137 1.78 13.40 5.72
N LEU A 138 2.09 12.43 4.85
CA LEU A 138 1.17 11.93 3.82
C LEU A 138 -0.17 11.47 4.38
N PHE A 139 -0.16 10.85 5.57
CA PHE A 139 -1.34 10.24 6.18
C PHE A 139 -2.04 11.15 7.18
N LYS A 140 -1.48 12.32 7.47
CA LYS A 140 -2.02 13.24 8.46
C LYS A 140 -3.42 13.70 8.05
N ASN A 141 -4.42 13.42 8.88
CA ASN A 141 -5.84 13.63 8.63
C ASN A 141 -6.43 12.85 7.43
N ALA A 142 -5.65 12.04 6.73
CA ALA A 142 -6.15 11.17 5.67
C ALA A 142 -6.98 10.04 6.29
N LYS A 143 -7.98 9.55 5.56
CA LYS A 143 -8.70 8.34 6.00
C LYS A 143 -7.76 7.14 5.82
N CYS A 144 -7.69 6.27 6.81
CA CYS A 144 -7.18 4.92 6.63
C CYS A 144 -8.32 3.94 6.87
N ILE A 145 -8.68 3.21 5.83
CA ILE A 145 -9.70 2.18 5.93
C ILE A 145 -9.05 0.90 6.42
N ILE A 146 -9.64 0.27 7.43
CA ILE A 146 -9.22 -1.05 7.91
C ILE A 146 -10.39 -1.99 7.71
N THR A 147 -10.14 -3.13 7.07
CA THR A 147 -11.16 -4.08 6.64
C THR A 147 -11.01 -5.41 7.39
N PRO A 148 -11.48 -5.49 8.65
CA PRO A 148 -11.47 -6.75 9.38
C PRO A 148 -12.36 -7.78 8.67
N SER A 149 -11.84 -8.99 8.53
CA SER A 149 -12.57 -10.19 8.14
C SER A 149 -13.19 -10.88 9.38
N TYR A 150 -13.94 -11.96 9.16
CA TYR A 150 -14.41 -12.82 10.25
C TYR A 150 -13.26 -13.47 11.05
N ASN A 151 -12.13 -13.76 10.40
CA ASN A 151 -10.98 -14.42 11.03
C ASN A 151 -9.98 -13.42 11.65
N THR A 152 -10.24 -12.12 11.55
CA THR A 152 -9.32 -11.10 12.04
C THR A 152 -9.23 -11.15 13.57
N ASP A 153 -8.01 -11.34 14.07
CA ASP A 153 -7.71 -11.27 15.50
C ASP A 153 -7.93 -9.85 16.04
N LYS A 154 -8.59 -9.75 17.20
CA LYS A 154 -8.99 -8.46 17.78
C LYS A 154 -7.80 -7.64 18.28
N ASP A 155 -6.79 -8.31 18.83
CA ASP A 155 -5.58 -7.64 19.33
C ASP A 155 -4.72 -7.16 18.16
N ALA A 156 -4.63 -7.96 17.09
CA ALA A 156 -3.98 -7.55 15.85
C ALA A 156 -4.69 -6.34 15.22
N LEU A 157 -6.02 -6.36 15.16
CA LEU A 157 -6.82 -5.23 14.69
C LEU A 157 -6.52 -3.96 15.49
N GLN A 158 -6.53 -4.03 16.83
CA GLN A 158 -6.24 -2.87 17.66
C GLN A 158 -4.82 -2.34 17.43
N LYS A 159 -3.81 -3.22 17.35
CA LYS A 159 -2.43 -2.82 17.07
C LYS A 159 -2.28 -2.10 15.71
N VAL A 160 -2.99 -2.56 14.69
CA VAL A 160 -2.98 -1.91 13.35
C VAL A 160 -3.73 -0.58 13.37
N ARG A 161 -4.81 -0.45 14.16
CA ARG A 161 -5.47 0.84 14.39
C ARG A 161 -4.53 1.85 15.05
N ASP A 162 -3.92 1.48 16.17
CA ASP A 162 -2.97 2.33 16.90
C ASP A 162 -1.77 2.76 16.03
N LEU A 163 -1.34 1.86 15.15
CA LEU A 163 -0.29 2.09 14.17
C LEU A 163 -0.66 3.25 13.21
N TRP A 164 -1.83 3.18 12.59
CA TRP A 164 -2.31 4.21 11.67
C TRP A 164 -2.65 5.53 12.39
N GLU A 165 -3.18 5.47 13.61
CA GLU A 165 -3.44 6.66 14.43
C GLU A 165 -2.14 7.38 14.83
N THR A 166 -1.05 6.65 15.05
CA THR A 166 0.26 7.26 15.34
C THR A 166 0.79 8.09 14.17
N VAL A 167 0.49 7.70 12.92
CA VAL A 167 0.80 8.52 11.74
C VAL A 167 -0.31 9.54 11.43
N GLU A 168 -1.13 9.86 12.44
CA GLU A 168 -2.21 10.85 12.42
C GLU A 168 -3.31 10.56 11.37
N ALA A 169 -3.48 9.30 10.96
CA ALA A 169 -4.57 8.89 10.07
C ALA A 169 -5.90 8.77 10.83
N ARG A 170 -7.01 9.01 10.12
CA ARG A 170 -8.38 8.85 10.62
C ARG A 170 -8.89 7.45 10.27
N ILE A 171 -9.08 6.62 11.27
CA ILE A 171 -9.50 5.23 11.06
C ILE A 171 -10.98 5.16 10.69
N VAL A 172 -11.28 4.36 9.67
CA VAL A 172 -12.65 3.95 9.32
C VAL A 172 -12.66 2.44 9.18
N LEU A 173 -13.60 1.77 9.85
CA LEU A 173 -13.82 0.34 9.68
C LEU A 173 -14.98 0.09 8.71
N MET A 174 -14.82 -0.88 7.82
CA MET A 174 -15.88 -1.40 6.96
C MET A 174 -15.55 -2.84 6.54
N SER A 175 -16.52 -3.58 6.00
CA SER A 175 -16.23 -4.91 5.46
C SER A 175 -15.37 -4.82 4.19
N PRO A 176 -14.63 -5.88 3.82
CA PRO A 176 -13.91 -5.91 2.54
C PRO A 176 -14.80 -5.64 1.32
N GLU A 177 -16.03 -6.14 1.32
CA GLU A 177 -17.00 -5.98 0.23
C GLU A 177 -17.56 -4.55 0.17
N GLU A 178 -17.87 -3.97 1.34
CA GLU A 178 -18.32 -2.57 1.43
C GLU A 178 -17.23 -1.62 0.94
N HIS A 179 -15.97 -1.87 1.33
CA HIS A 179 -14.82 -1.14 0.82
C HIS A 179 -14.77 -1.16 -0.70
N ASP A 180 -14.74 -2.35 -1.30
CA ASP A 180 -14.56 -2.49 -2.74
C ASP A 180 -15.72 -1.87 -3.52
N MET A 181 -16.96 -2.00 -3.03
CA MET A 181 -18.13 -1.32 -3.60
C MET A 181 -17.98 0.20 -3.58
N ILE A 182 -17.58 0.78 -2.44
CA ILE A 182 -17.42 2.24 -2.30
C ILE A 182 -16.30 2.73 -3.22
N PHE A 183 -15.12 2.12 -3.16
CA PHE A 183 -13.96 2.60 -3.92
C PHE A 183 -14.05 2.28 -5.42
N ALA A 184 -14.80 1.26 -5.83
CA ALA A 184 -15.20 1.09 -7.23
C ALA A 184 -15.92 2.34 -7.75
N ALA A 185 -16.89 2.86 -7.00
CA ALA A 185 -17.67 4.03 -7.39
C ALA A 185 -16.89 5.35 -7.25
N VAL A 186 -16.22 5.57 -6.12
CA VAL A 186 -15.63 6.89 -5.80
C VAL A 186 -14.18 7.06 -6.23
N SER A 187 -13.51 5.99 -6.69
CA SER A 187 -12.11 6.00 -7.10
C SER A 187 -11.88 5.29 -8.44
N HIS A 188 -12.25 4.03 -8.58
CA HIS A 188 -11.85 3.22 -9.73
C HIS A 188 -12.57 3.63 -11.01
N LEU A 189 -13.90 3.79 -10.94
CA LEU A 189 -14.71 4.25 -12.07
C LEU A 189 -14.22 5.63 -12.60
N PRO A 190 -13.99 6.66 -11.76
CA PRO A 190 -13.37 7.90 -12.22
C PRO A 190 -12.06 7.72 -12.99
N HIS A 191 -11.18 6.81 -12.56
CA HIS A 191 -9.93 6.54 -13.27
C HIS A 191 -10.17 5.89 -14.63
N VAL A 192 -11.03 4.87 -14.69
CA VAL A 192 -11.39 4.22 -15.97
C VAL A 192 -11.97 5.22 -16.96
N VAL A 193 -12.85 6.11 -16.49
CA VAL A 193 -13.42 7.20 -17.32
C VAL A 193 -12.33 8.16 -17.79
N ALA A 194 -11.39 8.55 -16.93
CA ALA A 194 -10.29 9.43 -17.31
C ALA A 194 -9.38 8.78 -18.38
N TYR A 195 -9.03 7.50 -18.24
CA TYR A 195 -8.27 6.76 -19.25
C TYR A 195 -9.04 6.65 -20.56
N ALA A 196 -10.32 6.27 -20.51
CA ALA A 196 -11.16 6.14 -21.70
C ALA A 196 -11.30 7.48 -22.45
N LEU A 197 -11.43 8.59 -21.71
CA LEU A 197 -11.50 9.93 -22.29
C LEU A 197 -10.21 10.29 -23.02
N VAL A 198 -9.05 10.09 -22.39
CA VAL A 198 -7.75 10.37 -23.04
C VAL A 198 -7.58 9.51 -24.29
N ASN A 199 -7.84 8.20 -24.19
CA ASN A 199 -7.70 7.28 -25.32
C ASN A 199 -8.60 7.68 -26.49
N SER A 200 -9.87 7.97 -26.21
CA SER A 200 -10.85 8.40 -27.23
C SER A 200 -10.41 9.67 -27.96
N ILE A 201 -9.81 10.62 -27.24
CA ILE A 201 -9.31 11.87 -27.83
C ILE A 201 -8.09 11.58 -28.71
N THR A 202 -7.13 10.79 -28.22
CA THR A 202 -5.90 10.49 -28.96
C THR A 202 -6.12 9.68 -30.23
N GLU A 203 -7.20 8.89 -30.30
CA GLU A 203 -7.58 8.16 -31.51
C GLU A 203 -8.09 9.08 -32.64
N MET A 204 -8.56 10.30 -32.32
CA MET A 204 -9.11 11.21 -33.33
C MET A 204 -8.01 11.82 -34.21
N LYS A 205 -6.89 12.21 -33.61
CA LYS A 205 -5.77 12.85 -34.31
C LYS A 205 -4.52 12.92 -33.44
N ASP A 206 -3.36 12.62 -34.01
CA ASP A 206 -2.06 12.83 -33.37
C ASP A 206 -1.85 14.30 -32.97
N GLY A 207 -1.31 14.53 -31.78
CA GLY A 207 -1.05 15.88 -31.25
C GLY A 207 -2.29 16.69 -30.86
N ILE A 208 -3.50 16.12 -30.92
CA ILE A 208 -4.73 16.85 -30.56
C ILE A 208 -4.71 17.39 -29.12
N LEU A 209 -4.02 16.68 -28.22
CA LEU A 209 -3.87 17.05 -26.80
C LEU A 209 -3.09 18.35 -26.60
N ASP A 210 -2.29 18.80 -27.57
CA ASP A 210 -1.52 20.06 -27.49
C ASP A 210 -2.45 21.28 -27.44
N ASN A 211 -3.69 21.13 -27.92
CA ASN A 211 -4.74 22.14 -27.88
C ASN A 211 -5.62 22.02 -26.61
N GLY A 212 -5.26 21.11 -25.70
CA GLY A 212 -6.00 20.83 -24.47
C GLY A 212 -5.92 21.98 -23.45
N GLY A 213 -7.08 22.55 -23.13
CA GLY A 213 -7.20 23.56 -22.09
C GLY A 213 -7.18 22.98 -20.66
N LYS A 214 -7.35 23.87 -19.67
CA LYS A 214 -7.35 23.51 -18.24
C LYS A 214 -8.41 22.46 -17.87
N GLY A 215 -9.62 22.56 -18.44
CA GLY A 215 -10.70 21.61 -18.16
C GLY A 215 -10.35 20.17 -18.50
N LEU A 216 -9.71 19.94 -19.65
CA LEU A 216 -9.23 18.61 -20.03
C LEU A 216 -8.18 18.12 -19.03
N LYS A 217 -7.18 18.95 -18.71
CA LYS A 217 -6.13 18.62 -17.73
C LYS A 217 -6.70 18.23 -16.38
N ASP A 218 -7.68 18.96 -15.86
CA ASP A 218 -8.29 18.69 -14.56
C ASP A 218 -9.07 17.36 -14.57
N MET A 219 -9.79 17.06 -15.65
CA MET A 219 -10.55 15.82 -15.81
C MET A 219 -9.66 14.58 -16.01
N THR A 220 -8.50 14.74 -16.65
CA THR A 220 -7.62 13.62 -17.02
C THR A 220 -6.36 13.51 -16.18
N ARG A 221 -6.16 14.39 -15.19
CA ARG A 221 -4.96 14.41 -14.32
C ARG A 221 -4.63 13.04 -13.74
N ILE A 222 -5.67 12.31 -13.31
CA ILE A 222 -5.55 11.00 -12.68
C ILE A 222 -5.16 9.87 -13.67
N ALA A 223 -5.30 10.11 -14.98
CA ALA A 223 -4.83 9.19 -16.02
C ALA A 223 -3.29 9.19 -16.18
N LEU A 224 -2.57 10.06 -15.46
CA LEU A 224 -1.10 10.00 -15.34
C LEU A 224 -0.63 8.93 -14.33
N SER A 225 -1.56 8.28 -13.64
CA SER A 225 -1.23 7.24 -12.67
C SER A 225 -0.59 6.02 -13.35
N PRO A 226 0.22 5.22 -12.63
CA PRO A 226 0.87 4.04 -13.20
C PRO A 226 -0.14 3.01 -13.75
N THR A 227 0.04 2.59 -15.01
CA THR A 227 -0.90 1.70 -15.70
C THR A 227 -0.88 0.29 -15.12
N GLU A 228 0.25 -0.21 -14.65
CA GLU A 228 0.32 -1.55 -14.04
C GLU A 228 -0.49 -1.62 -12.75
N LEU A 229 -0.46 -0.55 -11.93
CA LEU A 229 -1.26 -0.46 -10.71
C LEU A 229 -2.76 -0.47 -11.04
N TRP A 230 -3.18 0.34 -12.01
CA TRP A 230 -4.59 0.46 -12.38
C TRP A 230 -5.13 -0.77 -13.10
N ARG A 231 -4.30 -1.47 -13.87
CA ARG A 231 -4.64 -2.80 -14.41
C ARG A 231 -4.96 -3.77 -13.28
N ASP A 232 -4.10 -3.85 -12.27
CA ASP A 232 -4.30 -4.79 -11.16
C ASP A 232 -5.54 -4.41 -10.33
N ILE A 233 -5.80 -3.11 -10.10
CA ILE A 233 -7.01 -2.64 -9.42
C ILE A 233 -8.27 -3.08 -10.18
N CYS A 234 -8.34 -2.84 -11.50
CA CYS A 234 -9.51 -3.19 -12.31
C CYS A 234 -9.68 -4.71 -12.49
N ALA A 235 -8.61 -5.49 -12.38
CA ALA A 235 -8.70 -6.95 -12.45
C ALA A 235 -9.24 -7.57 -11.15
N CYS A 236 -9.08 -6.87 -10.02
CA CYS A 236 -9.46 -7.33 -8.69
C CYS A 236 -10.77 -6.72 -8.17
N ASN A 237 -11.33 -5.73 -8.86
CA ASN A 237 -12.59 -5.04 -8.51
C ASN A 237 -13.21 -4.43 -9.79
#